data_AF-N4X3E3-F1
#
_entry.id   AF-N4X3E3-F1
#
_cell.length_a   1.000
_cell.length_b   1.000
_cell.length_c   1.000
_cell.angle_alpha   90.00
_cell.angle_beta   90.00
_cell.angle_gamma   90.00
#
_symmetry.space_group_name_H-M   'P 1'
#
loop_
_entity.id
_entity.type
_entity.pdbx_description
1 polymer ?
#
loop_
_entity_poly.entity_id
_entity_poly.type
_entity_poly.pdbx_seq_one_letter_code
_entity_poly.pdbx_strand_id
1 'polypeptide(L)'
;MVYYTYAKQILGQKHHERSIAYAQALTLAALYSNQNGMLGDSWAHLHQSHCIYTDNAERAFAENQVSSTKDSTNSLPVEAMRSFWLFQRLLGGIDNCLNVVSFPLHSRYWNALLLEWNINDLPEIVFWTKVLLRSLLEAVQTSLSPGFASIETFDEESLQSLVDLARRQTQQLENWRAQLLPKLVWDDAEPPSTNAIMASLRAEYHKGMAELLRPYLSILEHPEFNAPRELTKFQQGTLQLVIDWEQHAVSNIISFDRIGADPNSVYEICRSTSSIRVALSNPVDTLHSEFKTVLLLRAIRSSKIYPLISNQLKLSEAAMNILYSRTIERLSDFRPVVPLLTQDLQILGISWRQEDSVRHLELATILARSSSPTSHIAC
;
A
#
# COMPACT_ATOMS: atom_id res chain seq x y z
N MET A 1 -11.85 -26.16 -9.75
CA MET A 1 -11.30 -26.04 -11.12
C MET A 1 -12.36 -26.03 -12.21
N VAL A 2 -13.33 -26.96 -12.22
CA VAL A 2 -14.38 -27.03 -13.28
C VAL A 2 -15.12 -25.71 -13.50
N TYR A 3 -15.60 -25.05 -12.44
CA TYR A 3 -16.27 -23.75 -12.54
C TYR A 3 -15.39 -22.61 -13.08
N TYR A 4 -14.10 -22.61 -12.73
CA TYR A 4 -13.14 -21.63 -13.24
C TYR A 4 -12.92 -21.80 -14.75
N THR A 5 -12.78 -23.05 -15.21
CA THR A 5 -12.66 -23.35 -16.65
C THR A 5 -13.90 -22.93 -17.42
N TYR A 6 -15.11 -23.21 -16.90
CA TYR A 6 -16.35 -22.74 -17.52
C TYR A 6 -16.44 -21.21 -17.55
N ALA A 7 -16.10 -20.53 -16.46
CA ALA A 7 -16.08 -19.07 -16.41
C ALA A 7 -15.11 -18.48 -17.45
N LYS A 8 -13.90 -19.04 -17.58
CA LYS A 8 -12.92 -18.62 -18.59
C LYS A 8 -13.43 -18.84 -20.02
N GLN A 9 -14.14 -19.94 -20.26
CA GLN A 9 -14.77 -20.21 -21.57
C GLN A 9 -15.88 -19.19 -21.90
N ILE A 10 -16.76 -18.88 -20.93
CA ILE A 10 -17.82 -17.89 -21.11
C ILE A 10 -17.22 -16.51 -21.39
N LEU A 11 -16.20 -16.10 -20.62
CA LEU A 11 -15.51 -14.83 -20.83
C LEU A 11 -14.85 -14.80 -22.22
N GLY A 12 -14.16 -15.87 -22.61
CA GLY A 12 -13.53 -15.97 -23.93
C GLY A 12 -14.52 -15.87 -25.10
N GLN A 13 -15.71 -16.46 -24.97
CA GLN A 13 -16.77 -16.34 -25.99
C GLN A 13 -17.30 -14.91 -26.13
N LYS A 14 -17.22 -14.11 -25.07
CA LYS A 14 -17.68 -12.72 -25.01
C LYS A 14 -16.56 -11.69 -25.23
N HIS A 15 -15.41 -12.09 -25.77
CA HIS A 15 -14.24 -11.20 -25.88
C HIS A 15 -14.44 -9.91 -26.70
N HIS A 16 -15.45 -9.86 -27.58
CA HIS A 16 -15.84 -8.65 -28.32
C HIS A 16 -16.85 -7.75 -27.57
N GLU A 17 -17.38 -8.19 -26.44
CA GLU A 17 -18.35 -7.43 -25.64
C GLU A 17 -17.66 -6.22 -24.99
N ARG A 18 -18.29 -5.04 -25.08
CA ARG A 18 -17.78 -3.76 -24.54
C ARG A 18 -18.67 -3.22 -23.42
N SER A 19 -19.44 -4.08 -22.78
CA SER A 19 -20.39 -3.73 -21.71
C SER A 19 -19.69 -3.56 -20.36
N ILE A 20 -20.23 -2.70 -19.50
CA ILE A 20 -19.76 -2.51 -18.12
C ILE A 20 -19.84 -3.84 -17.33
N ALA A 21 -20.89 -4.63 -17.55
CA ALA A 21 -21.06 -5.94 -16.92
C ALA A 21 -19.94 -6.91 -17.29
N TYR A 22 -19.48 -6.88 -18.55
CA TYR A 22 -18.34 -7.68 -18.99
C TYR A 22 -17.02 -7.19 -18.35
N ALA A 23 -16.81 -5.88 -18.24
CA ALA A 23 -15.66 -5.32 -17.52
C ALA A 23 -15.63 -5.71 -16.03
N GLN A 24 -16.79 -5.67 -15.36
CA GLN A 24 -16.97 -6.14 -13.99
C GLN A 24 -16.63 -7.63 -13.85
N ALA A 25 -17.10 -8.47 -14.77
CA ALA A 25 -16.81 -9.89 -14.78
C ALA A 25 -15.30 -10.17 -14.97
N LEU A 26 -14.61 -9.40 -15.82
CA LEU A 26 -13.16 -9.48 -15.97
C LEU A 26 -12.41 -9.04 -14.71
N THR A 27 -12.87 -7.99 -14.02
CA THR A 27 -12.27 -7.54 -12.75
C THR A 27 -12.43 -8.61 -11.65
N LEU A 28 -13.57 -9.28 -11.59
CA LEU A 28 -13.78 -10.42 -10.69
C LEU A 28 -12.89 -11.62 -11.05
N ALA A 29 -12.75 -11.93 -12.34
CA ALA A 29 -11.85 -12.98 -12.81
C ALA A 29 -10.39 -12.68 -12.45
N ALA A 30 -9.98 -11.40 -12.57
CA ALA A 30 -8.68 -10.94 -12.12
C ALA A 30 -8.50 -11.15 -10.61
N LEU A 31 -9.45 -10.70 -9.79
CA LEU A 31 -9.40 -10.90 -8.34
C LEU A 31 -9.21 -12.37 -7.98
N TYR A 32 -9.97 -13.27 -8.61
CA TYR A 32 -9.84 -14.71 -8.39
C TYR A 32 -8.47 -15.26 -8.81
N SER A 33 -7.98 -14.90 -10.01
CA SER A 33 -6.66 -15.32 -10.47
C SER A 33 -5.55 -14.84 -9.53
N ASN A 34 -5.66 -13.60 -9.04
CA ASN A 34 -4.72 -13.00 -8.10
C ASN A 34 -4.74 -13.68 -6.72
N GLN A 35 -5.91 -14.08 -6.21
CA GLN A 35 -6.00 -14.91 -4.98
C GLN A 35 -5.18 -16.19 -5.09
N ASN A 36 -5.11 -16.74 -6.31
CA ASN A 36 -4.38 -17.97 -6.62
C ASN A 36 -2.98 -17.68 -7.15
N GLY A 37 -2.39 -16.49 -6.92
CA GLY A 37 -1.03 -16.18 -7.35
C GLY A 37 -0.79 -16.17 -8.87
N MET A 38 -1.85 -16.26 -9.69
CA MET A 38 -1.76 -16.24 -11.15
C MET A 38 -1.71 -14.80 -11.66
N LEU A 39 -0.60 -14.11 -11.36
CA LEU A 39 -0.43 -12.68 -11.64
C LEU A 39 -0.58 -12.34 -13.12
N GLY A 40 -0.03 -13.16 -14.03
CA GLY A 40 -0.13 -12.94 -15.48
C GLY A 40 -1.57 -13.03 -16.01
N ASP A 41 -2.32 -14.07 -15.61
CA ASP A 41 -3.74 -14.21 -15.97
C ASP A 41 -4.57 -13.06 -15.37
N SER A 42 -4.26 -12.66 -14.13
CA SER A 42 -4.92 -11.52 -13.50
C SER A 42 -4.66 -10.21 -14.25
N TRP A 43 -3.40 -9.95 -14.61
CA TRP A 43 -3.02 -8.77 -15.39
C TRP A 43 -3.71 -8.74 -16.77
N ALA A 44 -3.80 -9.88 -17.46
CA ALA A 44 -4.47 -9.98 -18.76
C ALA A 44 -5.96 -9.62 -18.68
N HIS A 45 -6.68 -10.12 -17.67
CA HIS A 45 -8.08 -9.76 -17.45
C HIS A 45 -8.24 -8.26 -17.15
N LEU A 46 -7.34 -7.69 -16.33
CA LEU A 46 -7.35 -6.27 -16.01
C LEU A 46 -7.11 -5.42 -17.25
N HIS A 47 -6.11 -5.75 -18.07
CA HIS A 47 -5.84 -5.05 -19.31
C HIS A 47 -7.08 -5.01 -20.22
N GLN A 48 -7.81 -6.13 -20.36
CA GLN A 48 -9.03 -6.14 -21.16
C GLN A 48 -10.14 -5.27 -20.54
N SER A 49 -10.31 -5.33 -19.22
CA SER A 49 -11.29 -4.50 -18.51
C SER A 49 -10.99 -3.00 -18.61
N HIS A 50 -9.70 -2.62 -18.61
CA HIS A 50 -9.25 -1.23 -18.74
C HIS A 50 -9.79 -0.59 -20.01
N CYS A 51 -9.61 -1.24 -21.17
CA CYS A 51 -10.11 -0.73 -22.43
C CYS A 51 -11.62 -0.47 -22.38
N ILE A 52 -12.38 -1.37 -21.76
CA ILE A 52 -13.84 -1.23 -21.67
C ILE A 52 -14.22 -0.08 -20.73
N TYR A 53 -13.57 0.06 -19.57
CA TYR A 53 -13.84 1.16 -18.65
C TYR A 53 -13.54 2.52 -19.28
N THR A 54 -12.40 2.65 -19.96
CA THR A 54 -11.99 3.89 -20.63
C THR A 54 -12.95 4.26 -21.76
N ASP A 55 -13.30 3.31 -22.64
CA ASP A 55 -14.24 3.56 -23.75
C ASP A 55 -15.62 4.05 -23.26
N ASN A 56 -16.08 3.54 -22.12
CA ASN A 56 -17.37 3.94 -21.54
C ASN A 56 -17.27 5.26 -20.78
N ALA A 57 -16.14 5.54 -20.12
CA ALA A 57 -15.89 6.83 -19.46
C ALA A 57 -15.83 7.98 -20.47
N GLU A 58 -15.12 7.78 -21.58
CA GLU A 58 -14.99 8.77 -22.65
C GLU A 58 -16.34 9.06 -23.31
N ARG A 59 -17.16 8.02 -23.57
CA ARG A 59 -18.52 8.20 -24.10
C ARG A 59 -19.40 9.02 -23.17
N ALA A 60 -19.44 8.67 -21.88
CA ALA A 60 -20.23 9.41 -20.89
C ALA A 60 -19.78 10.87 -20.77
N PHE A 61 -18.47 11.12 -20.87
CA PHE A 61 -17.93 12.48 -20.84
C PHE A 61 -18.31 13.29 -22.09
N ALA A 62 -18.22 12.69 -23.28
CA ALA A 62 -18.62 13.34 -24.53
C ALA A 62 -20.12 13.68 -24.54
N GLU A 63 -20.98 12.78 -24.07
CA GLU A 63 -22.43 12.99 -23.97
C GLU A 63 -22.78 14.15 -23.02
N ASN A 64 -22.07 14.28 -21.89
CA ASN A 64 -22.25 15.37 -20.93
C ASN A 64 -21.87 16.76 -21.46
N GLN A 65 -20.97 16.86 -22.44
CA GLN A 65 -20.62 18.15 -23.06
C GLN A 65 -21.64 18.62 -24.12
N VAL A 66 -22.38 17.68 -24.71
CA VAL A 66 -23.33 17.96 -25.80
C VAL A 66 -24.71 18.33 -25.26
N SER A 67 -25.10 17.84 -24.07
CA SER A 67 -26.36 18.20 -23.42
C SER A 67 -26.26 19.54 -22.69
N SER A 68 -26.87 20.60 -23.22
CA SER A 68 -27.01 21.92 -22.57
C SER A 68 -28.01 21.94 -21.42
N THR A 69 -28.77 20.87 -21.23
CA THR A 69 -29.60 20.61 -20.05
C THR A 69 -28.79 19.84 -19.01
N LYS A 70 -28.52 20.49 -17.86
CA LYS A 70 -27.94 19.87 -16.65
C LYS A 70 -28.92 18.88 -16.01
N ASP A 71 -29.32 17.84 -16.72
CA ASP A 71 -29.96 16.70 -16.07
C ASP A 71 -28.84 15.83 -15.48
N SER A 72 -28.85 15.69 -14.15
CA SER A 72 -27.87 14.95 -13.35
C SER A 72 -27.85 13.43 -13.59
N THR A 73 -28.56 12.96 -14.60
CA THR A 73 -28.80 11.54 -14.93
C THR A 73 -27.76 10.93 -15.87
N ASN A 74 -26.88 11.73 -16.49
CA ASN A 74 -25.81 11.25 -17.38
C ASN A 74 -24.49 10.92 -16.64
N SER A 75 -24.57 10.59 -15.35
CA SER A 75 -23.42 10.10 -14.57
C SER A 75 -23.28 8.59 -14.74
N LEU A 76 -22.04 8.08 -14.70
CA LEU A 76 -21.83 6.63 -14.76
C LEU A 76 -22.51 5.95 -13.55
N PRO A 77 -23.09 4.75 -13.72
CA PRO A 77 -23.71 4.03 -12.61
C PRO A 77 -22.72 3.84 -11.44
N VAL A 78 -23.21 3.97 -10.20
CA VAL A 78 -22.37 3.84 -8.99
C VAL A 78 -21.64 2.51 -8.95
N GLU A 79 -22.29 1.43 -9.39
CA GLU A 79 -21.70 0.08 -9.48
C GLU A 79 -20.54 0.02 -10.48
N ALA A 80 -20.62 0.80 -11.56
CA ALA A 80 -19.54 0.89 -12.53
C ALA A 80 -18.34 1.64 -11.94
N MET A 81 -18.59 2.72 -11.21
CA MET A 81 -17.56 3.47 -10.49
C MET A 81 -16.88 2.62 -9.43
N ARG A 82 -17.65 1.91 -8.59
CA ARG A 82 -17.10 0.99 -7.58
C ARG A 82 -16.19 -0.05 -8.24
N SER A 83 -16.66 -0.65 -9.34
CA SER A 83 -15.88 -1.67 -10.04
C SER A 83 -14.61 -1.10 -10.68
N PHE A 84 -14.66 0.12 -11.22
CA PHE A 84 -13.49 0.81 -11.73
C PHE A 84 -12.43 1.04 -10.64
N TRP A 85 -12.83 1.52 -9.46
CA TRP A 85 -11.91 1.71 -8.34
C TRP A 85 -11.32 0.39 -7.81
N LEU A 86 -12.12 -0.69 -7.79
CA LEU A 86 -11.62 -2.03 -7.47
C LEU A 86 -10.60 -2.51 -8.51
N PHE A 87 -10.87 -2.28 -9.80
CA PHE A 87 -9.95 -2.54 -10.89
C PHE A 87 -8.62 -1.80 -10.69
N GLN A 88 -8.65 -0.49 -10.40
CA GLN A 88 -7.45 0.30 -10.18
C GLN A 88 -6.61 -0.21 -9.00
N ARG A 89 -7.28 -0.54 -7.88
CA ARG A 89 -6.62 -1.12 -6.70
C ARG A 89 -5.94 -2.45 -7.01
N LEU A 90 -6.59 -3.30 -7.82
CA LEU A 90 -6.02 -4.59 -8.20
C LEU A 90 -4.82 -4.41 -9.12
N LEU A 91 -4.94 -3.53 -10.12
CA LEU A 91 -3.89 -3.24 -11.09
C LEU A 91 -2.61 -2.76 -10.41
N GLY A 92 -2.70 -1.77 -9.52
CA GLY A 92 -1.52 -1.23 -8.83
C GLY A 92 -0.75 -2.27 -8.03
N GLY A 93 -1.44 -3.22 -7.38
CA GLY A 93 -0.78 -4.32 -6.65
C GLY A 93 -0.11 -5.33 -7.58
N ILE A 94 -0.70 -5.61 -8.74
CA ILE A 94 -0.14 -6.55 -9.72
C ILE A 94 1.05 -5.94 -10.46
N ASP A 95 0.96 -4.67 -10.85
CA ASP A 95 2.04 -3.90 -11.45
C ASP A 95 3.28 -3.90 -10.55
N ASN A 96 3.09 -3.67 -9.25
CA ASN A 96 4.15 -3.76 -8.25
C ASN A 96 4.82 -5.15 -8.20
N CYS A 97 4.03 -6.22 -8.31
CA CYS A 97 4.54 -7.59 -8.26
C CYS A 97 5.26 -8.00 -9.56
N LEU A 98 4.78 -7.52 -10.71
CA LEU A 98 5.34 -7.83 -12.02
C LEU A 98 6.47 -6.88 -12.44
N ASN A 99 6.69 -5.81 -11.67
CA ASN A 99 7.60 -4.72 -12.02
C ASN A 99 7.27 -4.12 -13.40
N VAL A 100 5.98 -3.91 -13.66
CA VAL A 100 5.45 -3.32 -14.90
C VAL A 100 4.76 -2.01 -14.55
N VAL A 101 4.85 -1.03 -15.44
CA VAL A 101 4.02 0.16 -15.39
C VAL A 101 2.90 -0.03 -16.41
N SER A 102 1.69 -0.30 -15.95
CA SER A 102 0.52 -0.32 -16.84
C SER A 102 0.08 1.12 -17.19
N PHE A 103 -0.96 1.23 -18.02
CA PHE A 103 -1.39 2.50 -18.62
C PHE A 103 -1.65 3.61 -17.59
N PRO A 104 -1.27 4.88 -17.88
CA PRO A 104 -1.54 6.00 -17.00
C PRO A 104 -3.05 6.20 -16.88
N LEU A 105 -3.56 5.97 -15.68
CA LEU A 105 -4.98 6.08 -15.38
C LEU A 105 -5.36 7.55 -15.28
N HIS A 106 -6.21 8.02 -16.20
CA HIS A 106 -6.73 9.38 -16.16
C HIS A 106 -7.76 9.54 -15.04
N SER A 107 -7.27 9.88 -13.84
CA SER A 107 -8.05 10.29 -12.66
C SER A 107 -8.95 11.51 -12.92
N ARG A 108 -8.68 12.30 -13.98
CA ARG A 108 -9.43 13.53 -14.31
C ARG A 108 -10.94 13.35 -14.46
N TYR A 109 -11.40 12.18 -14.88
CA TYR A 109 -12.82 11.92 -15.15
C TYR A 109 -13.62 11.48 -13.91
N TRP A 110 -12.95 10.92 -12.90
CA TRP A 110 -13.61 10.18 -11.81
C TRP A 110 -13.62 10.88 -10.47
N ASN A 111 -12.73 11.87 -10.27
CA ASN A 111 -12.74 12.71 -9.06
C ASN A 111 -13.96 13.64 -8.98
N ALA A 112 -14.65 13.88 -10.11
CA ALA A 112 -15.82 14.77 -10.18
C ALA A 112 -17.13 14.13 -9.69
N LEU A 113 -17.13 12.84 -9.33
CA LEU A 113 -18.33 12.08 -8.98
C LEU A 113 -18.37 11.67 -7.49
N LEU A 114 -17.89 12.55 -6.59
CA LEU A 114 -18.12 12.40 -5.15
C LEU A 114 -19.61 12.62 -4.85
N LEU A 115 -20.40 11.57 -5.09
CA LEU A 115 -21.83 11.49 -4.86
C LEU A 115 -22.16 11.53 -3.35
N GLU A 116 -23.42 11.87 -3.05
CA GLU A 116 -24.05 11.68 -1.74
C GLU A 116 -24.03 10.19 -1.36
N TRP A 117 -22.99 9.73 -0.68
CA TRP A 117 -22.91 8.33 -0.24
C TRP A 117 -23.87 8.07 0.91
N ASN A 118 -24.35 6.83 0.99
CA ASN A 118 -25.16 6.40 2.11
C ASN A 118 -24.30 6.38 3.39
N ILE A 119 -24.36 7.47 4.14
CA ILE A 119 -23.65 7.64 5.41
C ILE A 119 -24.07 6.64 6.48
N ASN A 120 -25.03 5.76 6.25
CA ASN A 120 -25.43 4.73 7.22
C ASN A 120 -24.79 3.37 6.97
N ASP A 121 -24.27 3.09 5.78
CA ASP A 121 -23.68 1.79 5.44
C ASP A 121 -22.15 1.82 5.60
N LEU A 122 -21.63 1.20 6.68
CA LEU A 122 -20.21 1.24 7.03
C LEU A 122 -19.26 0.73 5.92
N PRO A 123 -19.52 -0.41 5.25
CA PRO A 123 -18.70 -0.87 4.12
C PRO A 123 -18.60 0.16 3.00
N GLU A 124 -19.72 0.79 2.64
CA GLU A 124 -19.78 1.78 1.56
C GLU A 124 -18.98 3.04 1.89
N ILE A 125 -19.17 3.57 3.10
CA ILE A 125 -18.42 4.75 3.57
C ILE A 125 -16.93 4.45 3.58
N VAL A 126 -16.52 3.32 4.15
CA VAL A 126 -15.10 2.95 4.24
C VAL A 126 -14.50 2.74 2.86
N PHE A 127 -15.23 2.10 1.94
CA PHE A 127 -14.78 1.92 0.56
C PHE A 127 -14.41 3.26 -0.08
N TRP A 128 -15.32 4.23 -0.03
CA TRP A 128 -15.10 5.53 -0.64
C TRP A 128 -14.10 6.42 0.11
N THR A 129 -14.05 6.31 1.43
CA THR A 129 -13.00 6.95 2.24
C THR A 129 -11.61 6.45 1.80
N LYS A 130 -11.44 5.15 1.54
CA LYS A 130 -10.17 4.60 1.02
C LYS A 130 -9.85 5.08 -0.39
N VAL A 131 -10.86 5.24 -1.24
CA VAL A 131 -10.70 5.84 -2.58
C VAL A 131 -10.14 7.26 -2.47
N LEU A 132 -10.75 8.10 -1.63
CA LEU A 132 -10.27 9.47 -1.39
C LEU A 132 -8.83 9.52 -0.87
N LEU A 133 -8.50 8.65 0.09
CA LEU A 133 -7.14 8.54 0.61
C LEU A 133 -6.14 8.20 -0.49
N ARG A 134 -6.51 7.29 -1.40
CA ARG A 134 -5.64 6.88 -2.48
C ARG A 134 -5.40 8.00 -3.49
N SER A 135 -6.45 8.71 -3.89
CA SER A 135 -6.32 9.88 -4.76
C SER A 135 -5.40 10.95 -4.15
N LEU A 136 -5.51 11.17 -2.83
CA LEU A 136 -4.63 12.07 -2.11
C LEU A 136 -3.17 11.56 -2.12
N LEU A 137 -2.95 10.28 -1.81
CA LEU A 137 -1.63 9.66 -1.84
C LEU A 137 -0.95 9.80 -3.20
N GLU A 138 -1.66 9.52 -4.28
CA GLU A 138 -1.15 9.64 -5.64
C GLU A 138 -0.79 11.10 -5.98
N ALA A 139 -1.62 12.07 -5.57
CA ALA A 139 -1.33 13.49 -5.74
C ALA A 139 -0.09 13.96 -4.92
N VAL A 140 0.07 13.46 -3.69
CA VAL A 140 1.22 13.80 -2.83
C VAL A 140 2.51 13.15 -3.35
N GLN A 141 2.44 11.90 -3.82
CA GLN A 141 3.61 11.18 -4.35
C GLN A 141 4.11 11.76 -5.68
N THR A 142 3.20 12.14 -6.58
CA THR A 142 3.56 12.73 -7.89
C THR A 142 4.12 14.14 -7.79
N SER A 143 3.76 14.89 -6.75
CA SER A 143 4.18 16.28 -6.61
C SER A 143 5.55 16.46 -5.93
N LEU A 144 6.01 15.46 -5.16
CA LEU A 144 7.09 15.64 -4.20
C LEU A 144 7.95 14.37 -4.09
N SER A 145 8.87 14.15 -5.03
CA SER A 145 9.90 13.10 -4.90
C SER A 145 11.11 13.65 -4.16
N PRO A 146 11.58 13.01 -3.08
CA PRO A 146 12.81 13.42 -2.43
C PRO A 146 13.99 12.99 -3.32
N GLY A 147 14.70 13.96 -3.91
CA GLY A 147 15.78 13.75 -4.86
C GLY A 147 17.07 13.21 -4.24
N PHE A 148 17.00 12.06 -3.57
CA PHE A 148 18.12 11.46 -2.83
C PHE A 148 19.28 10.96 -3.70
N ALA A 149 19.01 10.65 -4.97
CA ALA A 149 19.98 10.00 -5.85
C ALA A 149 21.22 10.85 -6.18
N SER A 150 21.17 12.17 -5.93
CA SER A 150 22.24 13.11 -6.25
C SER A 150 22.99 13.67 -5.02
N ILE A 151 22.66 13.21 -3.81
CA ILE A 151 23.21 13.81 -2.57
C ILE A 151 24.31 12.91 -2.00
N GLU A 152 25.58 13.30 -2.17
CA GLU A 152 26.74 12.57 -1.62
C GLU A 152 26.94 12.85 -0.12
N THR A 153 26.66 14.07 0.34
CA THR A 153 26.72 14.45 1.77
C THR A 153 25.56 15.36 2.12
N PHE A 154 25.00 15.21 3.32
CA PHE A 154 23.92 16.07 3.78
C PHE A 154 24.47 17.26 4.58
N ASP A 155 24.30 18.47 4.05
CA ASP A 155 24.43 19.68 4.85
C ASP A 155 23.14 19.96 5.65
N GLU A 156 23.21 20.87 6.62
CA GLU A 156 22.06 21.21 7.47
C GLU A 156 20.87 21.74 6.67
N GLU A 157 21.12 22.47 5.58
CA GLU A 157 20.06 22.99 4.71
C GLU A 157 19.33 21.85 3.97
N SER A 158 20.07 20.88 3.45
CA SER A 158 19.51 19.68 2.82
C SER A 158 18.70 18.87 3.83
N LEU A 159 19.21 18.63 5.04
CA LEU A 159 18.47 17.93 6.09
C LEU A 159 17.18 18.66 6.46
N GLN A 160 17.23 19.99 6.62
CA GLN A 160 16.05 20.78 6.91
C GLN A 160 15.03 20.71 5.77
N SER A 161 15.47 20.81 4.52
CA SER A 161 14.61 20.72 3.34
C SER A 161 13.88 19.36 3.27
N LEU A 162 14.58 18.27 3.61
CA LEU A 162 14.03 16.92 3.64
C LEU A 162 12.99 16.75 4.74
N VAL A 163 13.30 17.23 5.95
CA VAL A 163 12.35 17.18 7.08
C VAL A 163 11.11 18.02 6.77
N ASP A 164 11.27 19.19 6.15
CA ASP A 164 10.16 20.04 5.74
C ASP A 164 9.35 19.43 4.60
N LEU A 165 9.98 18.71 3.68
CA LEU A 165 9.29 17.97 2.63
C LEU A 165 8.46 16.83 3.23
N ALA A 166 9.07 16.00 4.07
CA ALA A 166 8.39 14.88 4.74
C ALA A 166 7.20 15.37 5.56
N ARG A 167 7.40 16.43 6.37
CA ARG A 167 6.33 17.03 7.19
C ARG A 167 5.20 17.56 6.32
N ARG A 168 5.49 18.21 5.19
CA ARG A 168 4.44 18.66 4.26
C ARG A 168 3.65 17.49 3.70
N GLN A 169 4.31 16.37 3.38
CA GLN A 169 3.65 15.17 2.86
C GLN A 169 2.76 14.50 3.92
N THR A 170 3.28 14.28 5.14
CA THR A 170 2.53 13.63 6.22
C THR A 170 1.37 14.49 6.70
N GLN A 171 1.54 15.81 6.78
CA GLN A 171 0.49 16.74 7.19
C GLN A 171 -0.76 16.65 6.29
N GLN A 172 -0.61 16.39 4.99
CA GLN A 172 -1.77 16.22 4.10
C GLN A 172 -2.63 15.02 4.52
N LEU A 173 -2.00 13.91 4.88
CA LEU A 173 -2.70 12.70 5.31
C LEU A 173 -3.27 12.84 6.73
N GLU A 174 -2.58 13.54 7.62
CA GLU A 174 -3.11 13.89 8.94
C GLU A 174 -4.35 14.78 8.84
N ASN A 175 -4.31 15.79 7.97
CA ASN A 175 -5.46 16.66 7.70
C ASN A 175 -6.64 15.87 7.14
N TRP A 176 -6.37 14.90 6.26
CA TRP A 176 -7.39 13.98 5.77
C TRP A 176 -7.97 13.13 6.90
N ARG A 177 -7.13 12.58 7.79
CA ARG A 177 -7.56 11.77 8.94
C ARG A 177 -8.40 12.57 9.93
N ALA A 178 -8.08 13.85 10.15
CA ALA A 178 -8.82 14.75 11.02
C ALA A 178 -10.25 15.05 10.52
N GLN A 179 -10.52 14.84 9.23
CA GLN A 179 -11.82 15.08 8.60
C GLN A 179 -12.69 13.81 8.52
N LEU A 180 -12.24 12.69 9.09
CA LEU A 180 -13.00 11.45 9.10
C LEU A 180 -14.33 11.60 9.87
N LEU A 181 -15.37 10.94 9.38
CA LEU A 181 -16.64 10.84 10.10
C LEU A 181 -16.41 10.19 11.47
N PRO A 182 -17.14 10.58 12.54
CA PRO A 182 -16.90 10.08 13.90
C PRO A 182 -16.85 8.55 14.02
N LYS A 183 -17.65 7.84 13.23
CA LYS A 183 -17.70 6.36 13.20
C LYS A 183 -16.45 5.69 12.60
N LEU A 184 -15.62 6.45 11.90
CA LEU A 184 -14.40 5.99 11.24
C LEU A 184 -13.14 6.41 12.00
N VAL A 185 -13.25 7.23 13.04
CA VAL A 185 -12.11 7.71 13.81
C VAL A 185 -11.50 6.57 14.61
N TRP A 186 -10.17 6.56 14.73
CA TRP A 186 -9.45 5.66 15.62
C TRP A 186 -8.27 6.35 16.30
N ASP A 187 -7.90 5.82 17.46
CA ASP A 187 -6.68 6.14 18.19
C ASP A 187 -5.58 5.11 17.87
N ASP A 188 -4.36 5.57 17.66
CA ASP A 188 -3.20 4.71 17.38
C ASP A 188 -2.65 4.03 18.65
N ALA A 189 -3.08 4.47 19.84
CA ALA A 189 -2.84 3.79 21.11
C ALA A 189 -3.75 2.56 21.30
N GLU A 190 -4.88 2.48 20.58
CA GLU A 190 -5.77 1.32 20.64
C GLU A 190 -5.14 0.08 19.98
N PRO A 191 -5.49 -1.13 20.45
CA PRO A 191 -5.14 -2.35 19.75
C PRO A 191 -5.79 -2.40 18.35
N PRO A 192 -5.31 -3.28 17.44
CA PRO A 192 -5.90 -3.47 16.12
C PRO A 192 -7.40 -3.74 16.17
N SER A 193 -8.12 -3.27 15.14
CA SER A 193 -9.57 -3.40 15.10
C SER A 193 -10.00 -4.86 14.95
N THR A 194 -11.06 -5.25 15.66
CA THR A 194 -11.70 -6.56 15.47
C THR A 194 -12.63 -6.59 14.26
N ASN A 195 -12.97 -5.43 13.70
CA ASN A 195 -13.81 -5.29 12.50
C ASN A 195 -12.91 -5.25 11.25
N ALA A 196 -13.11 -6.20 10.34
CA ALA A 196 -12.31 -6.32 9.11
C ALA A 196 -12.35 -5.07 8.21
N ILE A 197 -13.49 -4.37 8.16
CA ILE A 197 -13.67 -3.19 7.32
C ILE A 197 -12.82 -2.04 7.89
N MET A 198 -12.92 -1.79 9.21
CA MET A 198 -12.12 -0.77 9.90
C MET A 198 -10.63 -1.10 9.90
N ALA A 199 -10.27 -2.37 10.13
CA ALA A 199 -8.89 -2.85 9.99
C ALA A 199 -8.33 -2.54 8.59
N SER A 200 -9.13 -2.72 7.55
CA SER A 200 -8.71 -2.42 6.17
C SER A 200 -8.50 -0.92 5.90
N LEU A 201 -9.22 -0.04 6.60
CA LEU A 201 -9.05 1.42 6.50
C LEU A 201 -7.77 1.85 7.22
N ARG A 202 -7.59 1.37 8.46
CA ARG A 202 -6.37 1.63 9.25
C ARG A 202 -5.13 1.16 8.50
N ALA A 203 -5.17 -0.06 7.94
CA ALA A 203 -4.08 -0.61 7.14
C ALA A 203 -3.73 0.27 5.93
N GLU A 204 -4.74 0.75 5.19
CA GLU A 204 -4.52 1.61 4.02
C GLU A 204 -3.83 2.92 4.39
N TYR A 205 -4.27 3.56 5.47
CA TYR A 205 -3.67 4.80 5.96
C TYR A 205 -2.22 4.60 6.41
N HIS A 206 -1.96 3.60 7.25
CA HIS A 206 -0.61 3.32 7.73
C HIS A 206 0.32 2.83 6.60
N LYS A 207 -0.20 2.06 5.63
CA LYS A 207 0.55 1.70 4.41
C LYS A 207 0.95 2.96 3.64
N GLY A 208 0.01 3.87 3.40
CA GLY A 208 0.26 5.13 2.70
C GLY A 208 1.32 6.00 3.39
N MET A 209 1.22 6.18 4.71
CA MET A 209 2.22 6.91 5.50
C MET A 209 3.61 6.25 5.42
N ALA A 210 3.67 4.93 5.58
CA ALA A 210 4.93 4.19 5.48
C ALA A 210 5.52 4.25 4.06
N GLU A 211 4.70 4.27 3.01
CA GLU A 211 5.16 4.46 1.63
C GLU A 211 5.70 5.87 1.36
N LEU A 212 5.07 6.90 1.93
CA LEU A 212 5.55 8.28 1.84
C LEU A 212 6.89 8.48 2.57
N LEU A 213 7.05 7.86 3.74
CA LEU A 213 8.25 8.01 4.56
C LEU A 213 9.40 7.06 4.13
N ARG A 214 9.10 5.98 3.39
CA ARG A 214 10.09 4.97 2.99
C ARG A 214 11.32 5.55 2.27
N PRO A 215 11.19 6.47 1.29
CA PRO A 215 12.35 7.04 0.61
C PRO A 215 13.35 7.70 1.58
N TYR A 216 12.86 8.28 2.68
CA TYR A 216 13.70 8.95 3.69
C TYR A 216 14.54 7.98 4.51
N LEU A 217 14.31 6.66 4.41
CA LEU A 217 15.19 5.67 5.02
C LEU A 217 16.55 5.56 4.33
N SER A 218 16.76 6.20 3.16
CA SER A 218 18.09 6.23 2.54
C SER A 218 19.15 6.88 3.43
N ILE A 219 18.75 7.68 4.42
CA ILE A 219 19.65 8.29 5.42
C ILE A 219 20.45 7.25 6.20
N LEU A 220 20.00 5.99 6.24
CA LEU A 220 20.70 4.90 6.93
C LEU A 220 22.11 4.65 6.35
N GLU A 221 22.37 5.07 5.11
CA GLU A 221 23.70 4.96 4.45
C GLU A 221 24.67 6.07 4.84
N HIS A 222 24.16 7.15 5.43
CA HIS A 222 24.90 8.41 5.51
C HIS A 222 25.75 8.50 6.78
N PRO A 223 27.08 8.70 6.65
CA PRO A 223 28.00 8.65 7.76
C PRO A 223 27.78 9.74 8.82
N GLU A 224 27.09 10.82 8.47
CA GLU A 224 26.77 11.96 9.32
C GLU A 224 25.97 11.55 10.58
N PHE A 225 25.27 10.41 10.52
CA PHE A 225 24.48 9.89 11.63
C PHE A 225 25.21 8.84 12.49
N ASN A 226 26.50 8.58 12.22
CA ASN A 226 27.25 7.48 12.84
C ASN A 226 27.94 7.84 14.16
N ALA A 227 28.06 9.12 14.54
CA ALA A 227 28.97 9.52 15.63
C ALA A 227 28.77 10.89 16.37
N PRO A 228 27.65 11.64 16.35
CA PRO A 228 27.58 12.84 17.18
C PRO A 228 27.25 12.53 18.65
N ARG A 229 28.05 13.03 19.60
CA ARG A 229 27.68 13.08 21.04
C ARG A 229 26.50 14.04 21.28
N GLU A 230 26.30 15.00 20.38
CA GLU A 230 25.15 15.91 20.34
C GLU A 230 24.63 15.97 18.91
N LEU A 231 23.40 15.50 18.69
CA LEU A 231 22.73 15.56 17.39
C LEU A 231 22.20 16.96 17.13
N THR A 232 22.39 17.49 15.93
CA THR A 232 21.79 18.76 15.53
C THR A 232 20.26 18.63 15.49
N LYS A 233 19.55 19.76 15.60
CA LYS A 233 18.07 19.77 15.51
C LYS A 233 17.57 19.10 14.23
N PHE A 234 18.29 19.28 13.12
CA PHE A 234 17.92 18.71 11.83
C PHE A 234 18.16 17.21 11.78
N GLN A 235 19.30 16.74 12.32
CA GLN A 235 19.56 15.31 12.47
C GLN A 235 18.49 14.62 13.33
N GLN A 236 18.11 15.23 14.46
CA GLN A 236 17.01 14.73 15.30
C GLN A 236 15.69 14.66 14.51
N GLY A 237 15.39 15.68 13.71
CA GLY A 237 14.23 15.69 12.82
C GLY A 237 14.25 14.55 11.80
N THR A 238 15.41 14.24 11.21
CA THR A 238 15.55 13.12 10.28
C THR A 238 15.41 11.76 10.96
N LEU A 239 15.94 11.62 12.18
CA LEU A 239 15.75 10.41 12.99
C LEU A 239 14.28 10.20 13.36
N GLN A 240 13.54 11.28 13.61
CA GLN A 240 12.10 11.20 13.86
C GLN A 240 11.35 10.58 12.66
N LEU A 241 11.76 10.89 11.42
CA LEU A 241 11.15 10.28 10.23
C LEU A 241 11.30 8.75 10.20
N VAL A 242 12.42 8.21 10.69
CA VAL A 242 12.64 6.76 10.80
C VAL A 242 11.74 6.14 11.86
N ILE A 243 11.55 6.82 12.99
CA ILE A 243 10.66 6.40 14.07
C ILE A 243 9.21 6.39 13.57
N ASP A 244 8.77 7.47 12.93
CA ASP A 244 7.43 7.60 12.37
C ASP A 244 7.18 6.51 11.30
N TRP A 245 8.17 6.28 10.43
CA TRP A 245 8.10 5.18 9.46
C TRP A 245 7.93 3.82 10.14
N GLU A 246 8.70 3.51 11.18
CA GLU A 246 8.59 2.24 11.92
C GLU A 246 7.19 2.08 12.51
N GLN A 247 6.68 3.13 13.16
CA GLN A 247 5.35 3.13 13.77
C GLN A 247 4.25 2.84 12.74
N HIS A 248 4.26 3.51 11.59
CA HIS A 248 3.30 3.27 10.52
C HIS A 248 3.48 1.90 9.87
N ALA A 249 4.72 1.47 9.61
CA ALA A 249 5.01 0.18 8.99
C ALA A 249 4.53 -0.99 9.86
N VAL A 250 4.79 -0.93 11.17
CA VAL A 250 4.32 -1.92 12.15
C VAL A 250 2.80 -1.88 12.25
N SER A 251 2.20 -0.69 12.34
CA SER A 251 0.74 -0.53 12.48
C SER A 251 -0.01 -1.06 11.26
N ASN A 252 0.54 -0.91 10.05
CA ASN A 252 0.02 -1.54 8.84
C ASN A 252 0.02 -3.07 8.95
N ILE A 253 1.15 -3.68 9.32
CA ILE A 253 1.27 -5.16 9.43
C ILE A 253 0.25 -5.73 10.42
N ILE A 254 0.14 -5.11 11.59
CA ILE A 254 -0.70 -5.62 12.67
C ILE A 254 -2.19 -5.28 12.52
N SER A 255 -2.56 -4.45 11.54
CA SER A 255 -3.95 -3.95 11.40
C SER A 255 -4.98 -5.08 11.30
N PHE A 256 -4.58 -6.24 10.78
CA PHE A 256 -5.46 -7.40 10.58
C PHE A 256 -5.36 -8.46 11.70
N ASP A 257 -4.56 -8.24 12.74
CA ASP A 257 -4.19 -9.28 13.72
C ASP A 257 -5.34 -9.70 14.64
N ARG A 258 -6.40 -8.89 14.76
CA ARG A 258 -7.49 -9.14 15.72
C ARG A 258 -8.85 -9.36 15.07
N ILE A 259 -8.91 -9.60 13.77
CA ILE A 259 -10.19 -9.67 13.08
C ILE A 259 -11.05 -10.82 13.62
N GLY A 260 -12.26 -10.48 14.08
CA GLY A 260 -13.18 -11.41 14.72
C GLY A 260 -12.77 -11.89 16.13
N ALA A 261 -11.70 -11.34 16.72
CA ALA A 261 -11.36 -11.59 18.11
C ALA A 261 -12.35 -10.89 19.06
N ASP A 262 -12.36 -11.31 20.33
CA ASP A 262 -13.10 -10.59 21.38
C ASP A 262 -12.53 -9.15 21.51
N PRO A 263 -13.37 -8.09 21.41
CA PRO A 263 -12.93 -6.70 21.57
C PRO A 263 -12.10 -6.45 22.83
N ASN A 264 -12.39 -7.16 23.93
CA ASN A 264 -11.75 -6.98 25.23
C ASN A 264 -10.54 -7.91 25.45
N SER A 265 -10.18 -8.75 24.46
CA SER A 265 -9.01 -9.62 24.60
C SER A 265 -7.72 -8.83 24.68
N VAL A 266 -6.79 -9.24 25.55
CA VAL A 266 -5.43 -8.69 25.57
C VAL A 266 -4.75 -9.00 24.23
N TYR A 267 -4.07 -7.98 23.67
CA TYR A 267 -3.35 -8.11 22.41
C TYR A 267 -1.85 -8.00 22.64
N GLU A 268 -1.11 -9.00 22.16
CA GLU A 268 0.35 -8.98 22.12
C GLU A 268 0.80 -8.62 20.70
N ILE A 269 1.69 -7.64 20.58
CA ILE A 269 2.12 -7.11 19.28
C ILE A 269 2.67 -8.21 18.36
N CYS A 270 2.27 -8.17 17.09
CA CYS A 270 2.64 -9.12 16.03
C CYS A 270 2.10 -10.55 16.20
N ARG A 271 1.41 -10.87 17.31
CA ARG A 271 0.72 -12.15 17.48
C ARG A 271 -0.72 -12.06 17.00
N SER A 272 -0.97 -12.64 15.84
CA SER A 272 -2.32 -12.72 15.29
C SER A 272 -3.23 -13.57 16.18
N THR A 273 -4.37 -13.01 16.54
CA THR A 273 -5.50 -13.62 17.24
C THR A 273 -6.76 -13.65 16.37
N SER A 274 -6.60 -13.40 15.06
CA SER A 274 -7.69 -13.37 14.10
C SER A 274 -8.41 -14.72 14.06
N SER A 275 -9.72 -14.72 14.33
CA SER A 275 -10.56 -15.92 14.29
C SER A 275 -11.12 -16.20 12.89
N ILE A 276 -10.98 -15.25 11.96
CA ILE A 276 -11.51 -15.31 10.60
C ILE A 276 -10.36 -15.25 9.60
N ARG A 277 -10.49 -16.01 8.51
CA ARG A 277 -9.60 -15.87 7.35
C ARG A 277 -9.99 -14.63 6.55
N VAL A 278 -9.06 -13.68 6.46
CA VAL A 278 -9.23 -12.45 5.66
C VAL A 278 -8.78 -12.73 4.23
N ALA A 279 -9.69 -12.59 3.27
CA ALA A 279 -9.34 -12.57 1.85
C ALA A 279 -8.72 -11.20 1.51
N LEU A 280 -7.42 -11.17 1.21
CA LEU A 280 -6.69 -9.96 0.84
C LEU A 280 -6.90 -9.68 -0.65
N SER A 281 -7.19 -8.45 -1.08
CA SER A 281 -7.38 -8.17 -2.51
C SER A 281 -6.16 -8.50 -3.37
N ASN A 282 -4.95 -8.27 -2.83
CA ASN A 282 -3.67 -8.58 -3.45
C ASN A 282 -2.79 -9.37 -2.47
N PRO A 283 -2.95 -10.70 -2.34
CA PRO A 283 -2.22 -11.45 -1.31
C PRO A 283 -0.71 -11.50 -1.61
N VAL A 284 -0.32 -11.62 -2.89
CA VAL A 284 1.10 -11.61 -3.28
C VAL A 284 1.75 -10.27 -2.97
N ASP A 285 1.15 -9.15 -3.40
CA ASP A 285 1.65 -7.79 -3.08
C ASP A 285 1.73 -7.54 -1.58
N THR A 286 0.74 -8.03 -0.82
CA THR A 286 0.71 -7.87 0.64
C THR A 286 1.86 -8.63 1.29
N LEU A 287 2.08 -9.89 0.93
CA LEU A 287 3.16 -10.71 1.47
C LEU A 287 4.54 -10.18 1.05
N HIS A 288 4.68 -9.76 -0.21
CA HIS A 288 5.90 -9.15 -0.72
C HIS A 288 6.21 -7.81 -0.01
N SER A 289 5.17 -7.01 0.26
CA SER A 289 5.31 -5.76 1.03
C SER A 289 5.70 -6.04 2.49
N GLU A 290 5.09 -7.05 3.13
CA GLU A 290 5.44 -7.47 4.49
C GLU A 290 6.90 -7.91 4.57
N PHE A 291 7.37 -8.71 3.59
CA PHE A 291 8.78 -9.07 3.44
C PHE A 291 9.70 -7.84 3.40
N LYS A 292 9.41 -6.87 2.52
CA LYS A 292 10.21 -5.64 2.40
C LYS A 292 10.27 -4.88 3.72
N THR A 293 9.14 -4.74 4.39
CA THR A 293 9.05 -4.06 5.68
C THR A 293 9.89 -4.76 6.76
N VAL A 294 9.82 -6.10 6.87
CA VAL A 294 10.62 -6.85 7.84
C VAL A 294 12.12 -6.69 7.57
N LEU A 295 12.53 -6.69 6.30
CA LEU A 295 13.93 -6.48 5.93
C LEU A 295 14.41 -5.07 6.30
N LEU A 296 13.61 -4.03 6.00
CA LEU A 296 13.90 -2.64 6.39
C LEU A 296 13.98 -2.48 7.93
N LEU A 297 13.05 -3.08 8.67
CA LEU A 297 13.06 -3.06 10.15
C LEU A 297 14.32 -3.73 10.72
N ARG A 298 14.81 -4.79 10.08
CA ARG A 298 16.07 -5.45 10.45
C ARG A 298 17.29 -4.59 10.12
N ALA A 299 17.29 -3.93 8.97
CA ALA A 299 18.37 -3.03 8.58
C ALA A 299 18.48 -1.81 9.51
N ILE A 300 17.35 -1.21 9.90
CA ILE A 300 17.34 -0.13 10.90
C ILE A 300 18.03 -0.61 12.18
N ARG A 301 17.66 -1.79 12.71
CA ARG A 301 18.26 -2.37 13.93
C ARG A 301 19.75 -2.69 13.81
N SER A 302 20.20 -3.02 12.60
CA SER A 302 21.60 -3.33 12.31
C SER A 302 22.42 -2.08 11.98
N SER A 303 21.77 -0.93 11.81
CA SER A 303 22.41 0.34 11.49
C SER A 303 23.03 0.99 12.71
N LYS A 304 23.98 1.90 12.47
CA LYS A 304 24.60 2.71 13.53
C LYS A 304 23.65 3.75 14.14
N ILE A 305 22.49 3.98 13.51
CA ILE A 305 21.46 4.88 14.01
C ILE A 305 20.63 4.23 15.12
N TYR A 306 20.52 2.89 15.14
CA TYR A 306 19.66 2.18 16.09
C TYR A 306 19.86 2.57 17.56
N PRO A 307 21.10 2.67 18.10
CA PRO A 307 21.30 3.07 19.49
C PRO A 307 20.68 4.44 19.83
N LEU A 308 20.59 5.36 18.86
CA LEU A 308 20.04 6.70 19.04
C LEU A 308 18.51 6.72 19.14
N ILE A 309 17.84 5.78 18.47
CA ILE A 309 16.37 5.74 18.37
C ILE A 309 15.73 4.57 19.13
N SER A 310 16.52 3.59 19.59
CA SER A 310 16.05 2.32 20.18
C SER A 310 15.01 2.47 21.29
N ASN A 311 15.12 3.49 22.14
CA ASN A 311 14.20 3.74 23.24
C ASN A 311 12.81 4.29 22.80
N GLN A 312 12.70 4.77 21.56
CA GLN A 312 11.48 5.37 21.01
C GLN A 312 10.76 4.44 20.02
N LEU A 313 11.42 3.37 19.59
CA LEU A 313 10.85 2.41 18.66
C LEU A 313 9.73 1.61 19.32
N LYS A 314 8.66 1.35 18.57
CA LYS A 314 7.46 0.65 19.05
C LYS A 314 7.75 -0.82 19.34
N LEU A 315 8.73 -1.39 18.66
CA LEU A 315 8.87 -2.83 18.53
C LEU A 315 10.12 -3.34 19.26
N SER A 316 9.93 -4.25 20.22
CA SER A 316 11.00 -4.86 21.00
C SER A 316 11.73 -5.97 20.23
N GLU A 317 12.91 -6.39 20.67
CA GLU A 317 13.63 -7.51 20.02
C GLU A 317 12.81 -8.81 20.03
N ALA A 318 12.05 -9.07 21.09
CA ALA A 318 11.13 -10.20 21.17
C ALA A 318 10.02 -10.09 20.11
N ALA A 319 9.42 -8.90 19.95
CA ALA A 319 8.40 -8.66 18.94
C ALA A 319 8.95 -8.78 17.51
N MET A 320 10.21 -8.40 17.27
CA MET A 320 10.87 -8.60 15.96
C MET A 320 11.00 -10.07 15.62
N ASN A 321 11.41 -10.90 16.58
CA ASN A 321 11.53 -12.35 16.37
C ASN A 321 10.18 -13.01 16.07
N ILE A 322 9.11 -12.56 16.74
CA ILE A 322 7.74 -13.00 16.46
C ILE A 322 7.33 -12.58 15.05
N LEU A 323 7.53 -11.33 14.69
CA LEU A 323 7.20 -10.80 13.38
C LEU A 323 7.93 -11.56 12.27
N TYR A 324 9.24 -11.75 12.42
CA TYR A 324 10.04 -12.51 11.46
C TYR A 324 9.55 -13.95 11.27
N SER A 325 9.33 -14.67 12.37
CA SER A 325 8.87 -16.06 12.33
C SER A 325 7.51 -16.17 11.64
N ARG A 326 6.60 -15.25 11.97
CA ARG A 326 5.29 -15.14 11.33
C ARG A 326 5.40 -14.87 9.83
N THR A 327 6.26 -13.93 9.41
CA THR A 327 6.41 -13.59 8.00
C THR A 327 6.96 -14.78 7.20
N ILE A 328 7.89 -15.55 7.77
CA ILE A 328 8.34 -16.83 7.18
C ILE A 328 7.18 -17.80 7.01
N GLU A 329 6.41 -18.05 8.06
CA GLU A 329 5.28 -18.99 8.04
C GLU A 329 4.27 -18.60 6.96
N ARG A 330 3.91 -17.31 6.90
CA ARG A 330 2.96 -16.80 5.90
C ARG A 330 3.47 -16.93 4.47
N LEU A 331 4.76 -16.70 4.22
CA LEU A 331 5.38 -16.89 2.91
C LEU A 331 5.47 -18.37 2.54
N SER A 332 5.85 -19.24 3.48
CA SER A 332 5.98 -20.68 3.26
C SER A 332 4.65 -21.37 3.04
N ASP A 333 3.58 -20.87 3.66
CA ASP A 333 2.24 -21.46 3.61
C ASP A 333 1.42 -20.96 2.43
N PHE A 334 1.84 -19.87 1.77
CA PHE A 334 1.12 -19.36 0.61
C PHE A 334 1.06 -20.41 -0.50
N ARG A 335 -0.16 -20.64 -1.01
CA ARG A 335 -0.40 -21.54 -2.14
C ARG A 335 -1.26 -20.83 -3.18
N PRO A 336 -0.96 -21.01 -4.48
CA PRO A 336 0.13 -21.83 -5.04
C PRO A 336 1.52 -21.17 -4.89
N VAL A 337 2.57 -21.92 -5.19
CA VAL A 337 3.96 -21.42 -5.13
C VAL A 337 4.14 -20.33 -6.18
N VAL A 338 4.52 -19.13 -5.74
CA VAL A 338 4.83 -17.99 -6.60
C VAL A 338 6.34 -17.74 -6.56
N PRO A 339 7.02 -17.58 -7.72
CA PRO A 339 8.46 -17.36 -7.75
C PRO A 339 8.94 -16.17 -6.91
N LEU A 340 8.22 -15.04 -6.96
CA LEU A 340 8.51 -13.85 -6.17
C LEU A 340 8.56 -14.13 -4.67
N LEU A 341 7.52 -14.75 -4.11
CA LEU A 341 7.46 -15.08 -2.68
C LEU A 341 8.48 -16.15 -2.28
N THR A 342 8.84 -17.04 -3.21
CA THR A 342 9.90 -18.03 -3.00
C THR A 342 11.26 -17.35 -2.86
N GLN A 343 11.53 -16.35 -3.71
CA GLN A 343 12.73 -15.52 -3.61
C GLN A 343 12.75 -14.71 -2.32
N ASP A 344 11.63 -14.07 -1.95
CA ASP A 344 11.49 -13.33 -0.69
C ASP A 344 11.83 -14.22 0.53
N LEU A 345 11.29 -15.45 0.55
CA LEU A 345 11.56 -16.42 1.60
C LEU A 345 13.03 -16.84 1.67
N GLN A 346 13.69 -17.03 0.52
CA GLN A 346 15.13 -17.34 0.47
C GLN A 346 15.96 -16.20 1.02
N ILE A 347 15.64 -14.95 0.65
CA ILE A 347 16.35 -13.76 1.14
C ILE A 347 16.19 -13.65 2.66
N LEU A 348 14.96 -13.76 3.20
CA LEU A 348 14.73 -13.72 4.65
C LEU A 348 15.49 -14.82 5.40
N GLY A 349 15.55 -16.02 4.83
CA GLY A 349 16.25 -17.16 5.44
C GLY A 349 17.77 -16.96 5.53
N ILE A 350 18.37 -16.30 4.53
CA ILE A 350 19.81 -15.99 4.50
C ILE A 350 20.11 -14.79 5.41
N SER A 351 19.35 -13.71 5.24
CA SER A 351 19.54 -12.44 5.95
C SER A 351 19.49 -12.62 7.46
N TRP A 352 18.51 -13.34 8.01
CA TRP A 352 18.38 -13.45 9.46
C TRP A 352 19.46 -14.29 10.16
N ARG A 353 20.13 -15.19 9.41
CA ARG A 353 21.20 -16.05 9.95
C ARG A 353 22.58 -15.40 9.88
N GLN A 354 22.75 -14.35 9.06
CA GLN A 354 24.03 -13.67 8.89
C GLN A 354 24.02 -12.37 9.71
N GLU A 355 25.01 -12.19 10.58
CA GLU A 355 25.29 -10.90 11.25
C GLU A 355 25.97 -9.88 10.32
N ASP A 356 25.80 -10.01 9.00
CA ASP A 356 26.44 -9.12 8.02
C ASP A 356 25.60 -7.85 7.85
N SER A 357 25.78 -6.90 8.77
CA SER A 357 25.04 -5.63 8.81
C SER A 357 25.17 -4.80 7.52
N VAL A 358 26.27 -4.97 6.77
CA VAL A 358 26.53 -4.23 5.52
C VAL A 358 25.58 -4.69 4.41
N ARG A 359 25.44 -6.00 4.21
CA ARG A 359 24.53 -6.55 3.19
C ARG A 359 23.06 -6.23 3.47
N HIS A 360 22.67 -6.17 4.74
CA HIS A 360 21.32 -5.78 5.14
C HIS A 360 21.03 -4.33 4.79
N LEU A 361 22.01 -3.45 5.03
CA LEU A 361 21.90 -2.03 4.74
C LEU A 361 21.79 -1.79 3.24
N GLU A 362 22.66 -2.40 2.43
CA GLU A 362 22.63 -2.26 0.96
C GLU A 362 21.28 -2.71 0.37
N LEU A 363 20.79 -3.89 0.77
CA LEU A 363 19.49 -4.40 0.31
C LEU A 363 18.34 -3.50 0.78
N ALA A 364 18.38 -3.05 2.03
CA ALA A 364 17.38 -2.14 2.58
C ALA A 364 17.36 -0.80 1.85
N THR A 365 18.50 -0.23 1.48
CA THR A 365 18.51 1.04 0.76
C THR A 365 18.03 0.90 -0.67
N ILE A 366 18.36 -0.20 -1.35
CA ILE A 366 17.77 -0.50 -2.67
C ILE A 366 16.25 -0.54 -2.55
N LEU A 367 15.72 -1.19 -1.51
CA LEU A 367 14.29 -1.26 -1.24
C LEU A 367 13.68 0.08 -0.79
N ALA A 368 14.44 0.93 -0.10
CA ALA A 368 14.02 2.27 0.32
C ALA A 368 13.92 3.22 -0.88
N ARG A 369 14.86 3.10 -1.82
CA ARG A 369 14.92 3.89 -3.07
C ARG A 369 13.98 3.38 -4.15
N SER A 370 13.60 2.10 -4.12
CA SER A 370 12.55 1.59 -4.99
C SER A 370 11.19 2.15 -4.56
N SER A 371 10.82 3.32 -5.08
CA SER A 371 9.42 3.68 -5.17
C SER A 371 8.71 2.66 -6.06
N SER A 372 7.42 2.39 -5.76
CA SER A 372 6.48 1.88 -6.77
C SER A 372 6.75 2.63 -8.08
N PRO A 373 6.87 1.96 -9.23
CA PRO A 373 7.41 2.58 -10.44
C PRO A 373 6.53 3.76 -10.88
N THR A 374 6.89 4.95 -10.43
CA THR A 374 6.36 6.22 -10.91
C THR A 374 7.05 6.48 -12.23
N SER A 375 6.31 6.25 -13.31
CA SER A 375 6.36 7.05 -14.54
C SER A 375 7.75 7.59 -14.90
N HIS A 376 8.62 6.74 -15.42
CA HIS A 376 9.57 7.24 -16.41
C HIS A 376 8.77 7.58 -17.67
N ILE A 377 8.27 8.80 -17.71
CA ILE A 377 7.85 9.46 -18.94
C ILE A 377 9.13 9.66 -19.75
N ALA A 378 9.28 8.87 -20.80
CA ALA A 378 10.14 9.20 -21.92
C ALA A 378 9.29 9.14 -23.19
N CYS A 379 8.92 10.35 -23.64
CA CYS A 379 8.30 10.77 -24.90
C CYS A 379 6.92 10.20 -25.29
#